data_AF-A0A7J2IY69-F1
#
_entry.id   AF-A0A7J2IY69-F1
#
_cell.length_a   1.000
_cell.length_b   1.000
_cell.length_c   1.000
_cell.angle_alpha   90.00
_cell.angle_beta   90.00
_cell.angle_gamma   90.00
#
_symmetry.space_group_name_H-M   'P 1'
#
loop_
_entity.id
_entity.type
_entity.pdbx_description
1 polymer ?
#
loop_
_entity_poly.entity_id
_entity_poly.type
_entity_poly.pdbx_seq_one_letter_code
_entity_poly.pdbx_strand_id
1 'polypeptide(L)'
;MKSKKGKRGKSEVVRFCPVCGSREIVLDSSYSGIFKCKNCGYRASIFPSTKKKKAQLKIQEMAFVLLAFAILASFVLLFFARFQYLSIAKQAEKIREEKAIAMLHGIASLPELSCSSSSICIDKGKLEVINKSDTIKNNYKELWKSSNIKSIVIETKTKTYVVYESSDIGNFQTYLTYVPVCNHYCEFAKIKIKLILPENA
;
A
#
# COMPACT_ATOMS: atom_id res chain seq x y z
N MET A 1 45.76 -21.24 9.17
CA MET A 1 44.94 -20.39 10.08
C MET A 1 44.59 -21.19 11.33
N LYS A 2 45.12 -20.81 12.49
CA LYS A 2 44.95 -21.55 13.77
C LYS A 2 43.67 -21.09 14.49
N SER A 3 42.71 -22.00 14.65
CA SER A 3 41.47 -21.80 15.42
C SER A 3 41.78 -21.76 16.93
N LYS A 4 41.56 -20.60 17.56
CA LYS A 4 41.75 -20.39 19.00
C LYS A 4 40.57 -21.00 19.76
N LYS A 5 40.84 -22.06 20.53
CA LYS A 5 39.95 -22.61 21.56
C LYS A 5 39.61 -21.54 22.61
N GLY A 6 38.33 -21.22 22.77
CA GLY A 6 37.82 -20.35 23.83
C GLY A 6 38.04 -20.98 25.22
N LYS A 7 38.86 -20.31 26.04
CA LYS A 7 39.08 -20.68 27.44
C LYS A 7 37.82 -20.34 28.24
N ARG A 8 37.23 -21.37 28.85
CA ARG A 8 36.15 -21.25 29.84
C ARG A 8 36.66 -20.45 31.03
N GLY A 9 36.06 -19.29 31.29
CA GLY A 9 36.30 -18.51 32.50
C GLY A 9 35.93 -19.34 33.72
N LYS A 10 36.94 -19.74 34.50
CA LYS A 10 36.74 -20.17 35.88
C LYS A 10 36.26 -18.95 36.65
N SER A 11 35.16 -19.08 37.37
CA SER A 11 34.69 -18.10 38.36
C SER A 11 35.78 -17.97 39.43
N GLU A 12 36.59 -16.93 39.28
CA GLU A 12 37.63 -16.59 40.24
C GLU A 12 36.94 -16.09 41.51
N VAL A 13 37.11 -16.82 42.61
CA VAL A 13 36.64 -16.42 43.93
C VAL A 13 37.30 -15.07 44.23
N VAL A 14 36.50 -14.00 44.27
CA VAL A 14 37.00 -12.63 44.43
C VAL A 14 37.69 -12.52 45.79
N ARG A 15 39.03 -12.55 45.80
CA ARG A 15 39.86 -12.45 47.03
C ARG A 15 40.15 -11.01 47.44
N PHE A 16 39.60 -10.02 46.73
CA PHE A 16 39.92 -8.61 46.86
C PHE A 16 38.65 -7.77 46.88
N CYS A 17 38.58 -6.79 47.77
CA CYS A 17 37.48 -5.84 47.77
C CYS A 17 37.52 -5.02 46.46
N PRO A 18 36.42 -4.92 45.69
CA PRO A 18 36.40 -4.17 44.42
C PRO A 18 36.54 -2.66 44.60
N VAL A 19 36.31 -2.16 45.82
CA VAL A 19 36.37 -0.72 46.14
C VAL A 19 37.76 -0.29 46.59
N CYS A 20 38.42 -1.07 47.45
CA CYS A 20 39.69 -0.67 48.07
C CYS A 20 40.87 -1.60 47.77
N GLY A 21 40.66 -2.69 47.03
CA GLY A 21 41.71 -3.66 46.71
C GLY A 21 42.26 -4.44 47.92
N SER A 22 41.68 -4.29 49.11
CA SER A 22 42.14 -5.03 50.31
C SER A 22 41.74 -6.51 50.25
N ARG A 23 42.62 -7.38 50.76
CA ARG A 23 42.38 -8.82 50.91
C ARG A 23 41.66 -9.17 52.21
N GLU A 24 41.49 -8.21 53.12
CA GLU A 24 40.84 -8.43 54.40
C GLU A 24 39.32 -8.40 54.26
N ILE A 25 38.78 -9.55 53.86
CA ILE A 25 37.36 -9.79 53.70
C ILE A 25 36.92 -10.76 54.79
N VAL A 26 35.89 -10.41 55.56
CA VAL A 26 35.30 -11.27 56.59
C VAL A 26 33.88 -11.64 56.17
N LEU A 27 33.54 -12.92 56.37
CA LEU A 27 32.18 -13.41 56.19
C LEU A 27 31.31 -12.88 57.35
N ASP A 28 30.21 -12.22 57.02
CA ASP A 28 29.26 -11.75 58.02
C ASP A 28 28.47 -12.96 58.54
N SER A 29 28.62 -13.29 59.83
CA SER A 29 28.01 -14.49 60.43
C SER A 29 26.48 -14.46 60.47
N SER A 30 25.88 -13.29 60.25
CA SER A 30 24.42 -13.13 60.24
C SER A 30 23.76 -13.62 58.96
N TYR A 31 24.49 -13.71 57.83
CA TYR A 31 23.89 -14.05 56.52
C TYR A 31 24.84 -14.89 55.66
N SER A 32 24.41 -16.10 55.30
CA SER A 32 25.17 -16.99 54.41
C SER A 32 25.38 -16.33 53.04
N GLY A 33 26.64 -16.08 52.68
CA GLY A 33 27.04 -15.59 51.35
C GLY A 33 27.25 -14.08 51.23
N ILE A 34 27.16 -13.32 52.34
CA ILE A 34 27.53 -11.90 52.37
C ILE A 34 28.94 -11.76 52.94
N PHE A 35 29.78 -10.99 52.25
CA PHE A 35 31.10 -10.64 52.74
C PHE A 35 31.20 -9.13 52.99
N LYS A 36 31.91 -8.76 54.06
CA LYS A 36 32.19 -7.38 54.45
C LYS A 36 33.70 -7.13 54.41
N CYS A 37 34.12 -6.07 53.73
CA CYS A 37 35.51 -5.63 53.80
C CYS A 37 35.78 -4.92 55.12
N LYS A 38 36.86 -5.29 55.83
CA LYS A 38 37.26 -4.61 57.08
C LYS A 38 37.70 -3.16 56.85
N ASN A 39 38.36 -2.89 55.72
CA ASN A 39 39.01 -1.60 55.48
C ASN A 39 38.03 -0.49 55.06
N CYS A 40 37.06 -0.80 54.19
CA CYS A 40 36.12 0.20 53.66
C CYS A 40 34.65 -0.07 54.02
N GLY A 41 34.36 -1.15 54.75
CA GLY A 41 33.00 -1.52 55.14
C GLY A 41 32.11 -2.02 53.99
N TYR A 42 32.63 -2.12 52.76
CA TYR A 42 31.88 -2.58 51.59
C TYR A 42 31.29 -3.97 51.80
N ARG A 43 29.98 -4.11 51.50
CA ARG A 43 29.22 -5.36 51.60
C ARG A 43 28.81 -5.83 50.22
N ALA A 44 29.05 -7.09 49.92
CA ALA A 44 28.52 -7.71 48.71
C ALA A 44 28.09 -9.15 48.98
N SER A 45 27.09 -9.58 48.23
CA SER A 45 26.55 -10.93 48.26
C SER A 45 27.10 -11.73 47.08
N ILE A 46 27.72 -12.88 47.34
CA ILE A 46 27.98 -13.87 46.30
C ILE A 46 26.71 -14.69 46.21
N PHE A 47 25.78 -14.31 45.34
CA PHE A 47 24.70 -15.22 44.98
C PHE A 47 25.30 -16.31 44.08
N PRO A 48 25.40 -17.58 44.52
CA PRO A 48 25.71 -18.65 43.59
C PRO A 48 24.53 -18.72 42.61
N SER A 49 24.76 -18.26 41.38
CA SER A 49 23.84 -18.51 40.27
C SER A 49 23.86 -20.02 40.00
N THR A 50 23.12 -20.80 40.79
CA THR A 50 22.82 -22.19 40.48
C THR A 50 21.88 -22.14 39.30
N LYS A 51 22.46 -22.12 38.09
CA LYS A 51 21.72 -22.27 36.83
C LYS A 51 21.00 -23.61 36.88
N LYS A 52 19.76 -23.64 37.40
CA LYS A 52 18.84 -24.77 37.28
C LYS A 52 18.39 -24.83 35.82
N LYS A 53 19.29 -25.25 34.93
CA LYS A 53 19.08 -25.35 33.48
C LYS A 53 17.84 -26.18 33.12
N LYS A 54 17.48 -27.15 33.96
CA LYS A 54 16.31 -28.03 33.76
C LYS A 54 14.97 -27.28 33.80
N ALA A 55 14.83 -26.24 34.62
CA ALA A 55 13.60 -25.45 34.69
C ALA A 55 13.48 -24.47 33.50
N GLN A 56 14.61 -23.94 33.01
CA GLN A 56 14.64 -23.04 31.86
C GLN A 56 14.33 -23.77 30.53
N LEU A 57 14.76 -25.03 30.38
CA LEU A 57 14.43 -25.83 29.18
C LEU A 57 12.92 -26.03 29.02
N LYS A 58 12.20 -26.31 30.12
CA LYS A 58 10.76 -26.56 30.10
C LYS A 58 9.93 -25.31 29.73
N ILE A 59 10.40 -24.12 30.14
CA ILE A 59 9.77 -22.84 29.76
C ILE A 59 10.03 -22.54 28.28
N GLN A 60 11.24 -22.84 27.78
CA GLN A 60 11.58 -22.63 26.38
C GLN A 60 10.81 -23.55 25.42
N GLU A 61 10.54 -24.80 25.83
CA GLU A 61 9.74 -25.75 25.05
C GLU A 61 8.29 -25.27 24.84
N MET A 62 7.65 -24.75 25.89
CA MET A 62 6.29 -24.20 25.78
C MET A 62 6.24 -22.87 25.01
N ALA A 63 7.27 -22.04 25.14
CA ALA A 63 7.40 -20.81 24.36
C ALA A 63 7.58 -21.08 22.85
N PHE A 64 8.24 -22.18 22.48
CA PHE A 64 8.43 -22.55 21.07
C PHE A 64 7.10 -22.94 20.40
N VAL A 65 6.21 -23.62 21.13
CA VAL A 65 4.86 -23.95 20.62
C VAL A 65 4.05 -22.68 20.37
N LEU A 66 4.04 -21.75 21.33
CA LEU A 66 3.35 -20.46 21.18
C LEU A 66 3.92 -19.62 20.01
N LEU A 67 5.24 -19.63 19.83
CA LEU A 67 5.88 -18.96 18.70
C LEU A 67 5.43 -19.56 17.36
N ALA A 68 5.37 -20.89 17.26
CA ALA A 68 4.91 -21.58 16.05
C ALA A 68 3.44 -21.20 15.72
N PHE A 69 2.56 -21.17 16.73
CA PHE A 69 1.18 -20.71 16.54
C PHE A 69 1.09 -19.24 16.13
N ALA A 70 1.90 -18.35 16.71
CA ALA A 70 1.92 -16.94 16.34
C ALA A 70 2.37 -16.74 14.89
N ILE A 71 3.37 -17.49 14.43
CA ILE A 71 3.83 -17.46 13.03
C ILE A 71 2.74 -17.97 12.09
N LEU A 72 2.08 -19.08 12.44
CA LEU A 72 0.98 -19.64 11.65
C LEU A 72 -0.19 -18.64 11.56
N ALA A 73 -0.58 -18.03 12.67
CA ALA A 73 -1.63 -17.01 12.70
C ALA A 73 -1.27 -15.79 11.84
N SER A 74 -0.01 -15.35 11.87
CA SER A 74 0.49 -14.26 11.02
C SER A 74 0.32 -14.58 9.52
N PHE A 75 0.65 -15.81 9.10
CA PHE A 75 0.45 -16.22 7.71
C PHE A 75 -1.04 -16.22 7.30
N VAL A 76 -1.92 -16.70 8.17
CA VAL A 76 -3.38 -16.66 7.91
C VAL A 76 -3.87 -15.22 7.76
N LEU A 77 -3.44 -14.31 8.64
CA LEU A 77 -3.80 -12.90 8.56
C LEU A 77 -3.29 -12.24 7.27
N LEU A 78 -2.04 -12.50 6.88
CA LEU A 78 -1.49 -11.98 5.63
C LEU A 78 -2.26 -12.50 4.41
N PHE A 79 -2.61 -13.79 4.41
CA PHE A 79 -3.40 -14.38 3.33
C PHE A 79 -4.79 -13.74 3.24
N PHE A 80 -5.46 -13.58 4.39
CA PHE A 80 -6.77 -12.94 4.46
C PHE A 80 -6.72 -11.47 3.99
N ALA A 81 -5.71 -10.71 4.42
CA ALA A 81 -5.51 -9.34 3.96
C ALA A 81 -5.36 -9.28 2.44
N ARG A 82 -4.53 -10.15 1.85
CA ARG A 82 -4.35 -10.23 0.39
C ARG A 82 -5.66 -10.54 -0.33
N PHE A 83 -6.44 -11.50 0.16
CA PHE A 83 -7.73 -11.83 -0.42
C PHE A 83 -8.69 -10.63 -0.41
N GLN A 84 -8.76 -9.90 0.69
CA GLN A 84 -9.57 -8.68 0.78
C GLN A 84 -9.10 -7.59 -0.19
N TYR A 85 -7.79 -7.36 -0.31
CA TYR A 85 -7.25 -6.39 -1.28
C TYR A 85 -7.69 -6.70 -2.72
N LEU A 86 -7.73 -7.97 -3.12
CA LEU A 86 -8.23 -8.34 -4.46
C LEU A 86 -9.70 -7.96 -4.64
N SER A 87 -10.54 -8.15 -3.62
CA SER A 87 -11.96 -7.80 -3.70
C SER A 87 -12.17 -6.29 -3.81
N ILE A 88 -11.41 -5.49 -3.05
CA ILE A 88 -11.46 -4.03 -3.09
C ILE A 88 -10.98 -3.52 -4.45
N ALA A 89 -9.89 -4.08 -4.99
CA ALA A 89 -9.40 -3.72 -6.31
C ALA A 89 -10.45 -3.97 -7.40
N LYS A 90 -11.13 -5.13 -7.37
CA LYS A 90 -12.21 -5.46 -8.31
C LYS A 90 -13.42 -4.53 -8.15
N GLN A 91 -13.80 -4.18 -6.92
CA GLN A 91 -14.89 -3.22 -6.69
C GLN A 91 -14.52 -1.82 -7.21
N ALA A 92 -13.29 -1.37 -6.97
CA ALA A 92 -12.80 -0.09 -7.49
C ALA A 92 -12.76 -0.06 -9.02
N GLU A 93 -12.38 -1.16 -9.67
CA GLU A 93 -12.43 -1.31 -11.13
C GLU A 93 -13.86 -1.26 -11.65
N LYS A 94 -14.79 -2.00 -11.03
CA LYS A 94 -16.21 -1.97 -11.39
C LYS A 94 -16.83 -0.58 -11.26
N ILE A 95 -16.53 0.15 -10.18
CA ILE A 95 -16.98 1.54 -9.99
C ILE A 95 -16.42 2.45 -11.09
N ARG A 96 -15.16 2.24 -11.51
CA ARG A 96 -14.57 3.02 -12.62
C ARG A 96 -15.26 2.70 -13.95
N GLU A 97 -15.61 1.45 -14.19
CA GLU A 97 -16.34 1.01 -15.37
C GLU A 97 -17.76 1.61 -15.40
N GLU A 98 -18.53 1.49 -14.32
CA GLU A 98 -19.88 2.05 -14.22
C GLU A 98 -19.88 3.58 -14.41
N LYS A 99 -18.90 4.29 -13.83
CA LYS A 99 -18.72 5.74 -14.07
C LYS A 99 -18.39 6.05 -15.53
N ALA A 100 -17.50 5.27 -16.15
CA ALA A 100 -17.16 5.45 -17.56
C ALA A 100 -18.38 5.24 -18.48
N ILE A 101 -19.20 4.22 -18.20
CA ILE A 101 -20.44 3.94 -18.94
C ILE A 101 -21.46 5.05 -18.74
N ALA A 102 -21.66 5.54 -17.51
CA ALA A 102 -22.59 6.64 -17.23
C ALA A 102 -22.18 7.95 -17.94
N MET A 103 -20.87 8.27 -17.94
CA MET A 103 -20.35 9.42 -18.68
C MET A 103 -20.49 9.25 -20.19
N LEU A 104 -20.21 8.04 -20.70
CA LEU A 104 -20.42 7.72 -22.10
C LEU A 104 -21.90 7.89 -22.48
N HIS A 105 -22.83 7.41 -21.65
CA HIS A 105 -24.25 7.58 -21.87
C HIS A 105 -24.63 9.05 -21.97
N GLY A 106 -24.13 9.89 -21.06
CA GLY A 106 -24.31 11.34 -21.11
C GLY A 106 -23.82 11.93 -22.43
N ILE A 107 -22.59 11.61 -22.85
CA ILE A 107 -21.98 12.14 -24.08
C ILE A 107 -22.70 11.62 -25.34
N ALA A 108 -23.01 10.33 -25.40
CA ALA A 108 -23.66 9.69 -26.55
C ALA A 108 -25.15 10.09 -26.68
N SER A 109 -25.79 10.52 -25.58
CA SER A 109 -27.16 11.04 -25.58
C SER A 109 -27.27 12.48 -26.08
N LEU A 110 -26.15 13.19 -26.29
CA LEU A 110 -26.19 14.54 -26.82
C LEU A 110 -26.61 14.51 -28.29
N PRO A 111 -27.54 15.36 -28.73
CA PRO A 111 -28.02 15.37 -30.12
C PRO A 111 -26.90 15.63 -31.15
N GLU A 112 -25.82 16.28 -30.72
CA GLU A 112 -24.63 16.57 -31.52
C GLU A 112 -23.79 15.32 -31.84
N LEU A 113 -23.92 14.27 -31.04
CA LEU A 113 -23.14 13.04 -31.16
C LEU A 113 -24.03 11.82 -31.37
N SER A 114 -25.30 11.86 -30.96
CA SER A 114 -26.21 10.73 -31.04
C SER A 114 -26.56 10.36 -32.48
N CYS A 115 -26.74 9.07 -32.74
CA CYS A 115 -27.43 8.62 -33.95
C CYS A 115 -28.95 8.63 -33.78
N SER A 116 -29.66 8.49 -34.90
CA SER A 116 -31.14 8.48 -34.96
C SER A 116 -31.78 7.24 -34.31
N SER A 117 -31.00 6.18 -34.06
CA SER A 117 -31.48 4.93 -33.50
C SER A 117 -31.56 4.97 -31.96
N SER A 118 -32.54 4.28 -31.39
CA SER A 118 -32.84 4.18 -29.95
C SER A 118 -31.77 3.46 -29.10
N SER A 119 -30.53 3.37 -29.58
CA SER A 119 -29.40 2.67 -28.96
C SER A 119 -28.24 3.64 -28.75
N ILE A 120 -27.45 3.43 -27.70
CA ILE A 120 -26.26 4.23 -27.38
C ILE A 120 -25.25 4.08 -28.53
N CYS A 121 -25.17 5.08 -29.41
CA CYS A 121 -24.23 5.11 -30.52
C CYS A 121 -23.81 6.53 -30.86
N ILE A 122 -22.64 6.67 -31.50
CA ILE A 122 -22.12 7.96 -31.94
C ILE A 122 -22.14 8.02 -33.47
N ASP A 123 -22.69 9.10 -34.03
CA ASP A 123 -22.75 9.31 -35.48
C ASP A 123 -21.38 9.71 -36.04
N LYS A 124 -20.86 8.91 -36.99
CA LYS A 124 -19.56 9.13 -37.63
C LYS A 124 -19.53 10.39 -38.49
N GLY A 125 -20.62 10.70 -39.20
CA GLY A 125 -20.71 11.88 -40.05
C GLY A 125 -20.63 13.16 -39.21
N LYS A 126 -21.35 13.19 -38.09
CA LYS A 126 -21.27 14.29 -37.12
C LYS A 126 -19.88 14.42 -36.51
N LEU A 127 -19.25 13.30 -36.12
CA LEU A 127 -17.86 13.29 -35.63
C LEU A 127 -16.88 13.86 -36.65
N GLU A 128 -17.02 13.53 -37.93
CA GLU A 128 -16.13 14.04 -38.98
C GLU A 128 -16.28 15.56 -39.16
N VAL A 129 -17.50 16.09 -39.05
CA VAL A 129 -17.76 17.54 -39.12
C VAL A 129 -17.18 18.25 -37.91
N ILE A 130 -17.43 17.74 -36.70
CA ILE A 130 -16.88 18.31 -35.46
C ILE A 130 -15.35 18.30 -35.49
N ASN A 131 -14.74 17.21 -35.96
CA ASN A 131 -13.29 17.09 -35.98
C ASN A 131 -12.63 18.10 -36.93
N LYS A 132 -13.29 18.41 -38.06
CA LYS A 132 -12.78 19.35 -39.09
C LYS A 132 -13.06 20.81 -38.79
N SER A 133 -14.11 21.11 -38.02
CA SER A 133 -14.58 22.48 -37.81
C SER A 133 -14.22 23.01 -36.42
N ASP A 134 -13.27 23.94 -36.38
CA ASP A 134 -12.86 24.57 -35.12
C ASP A 134 -13.93 25.53 -34.56
N THR A 135 -14.79 26.09 -35.41
CA THR A 135 -15.91 26.94 -34.96
C THR A 135 -16.91 26.16 -34.12
N ILE A 136 -17.22 24.92 -34.53
CA ILE A 136 -18.11 24.03 -33.76
C ILE A 136 -17.46 23.67 -32.43
N LYS A 137 -16.18 23.29 -32.42
CA LYS A 137 -15.44 22.98 -31.17
C LYS A 137 -15.46 24.16 -30.19
N ASN A 138 -15.29 25.38 -30.70
CA ASN A 138 -15.30 26.59 -29.88
C ASN A 138 -16.70 26.90 -29.31
N ASN A 139 -17.77 26.70 -30.07
CA ASN A 139 -19.14 26.92 -29.58
C ASN A 139 -19.48 25.99 -28.40
N TYR A 140 -19.02 24.74 -28.44
CA TYR A 140 -19.26 23.78 -27.37
C TYR A 140 -18.25 23.87 -26.22
N LYS A 141 -17.22 24.72 -26.32
CA LYS A 141 -16.13 24.80 -25.32
C LYS A 141 -16.60 25.14 -23.92
N GLU A 142 -17.54 26.07 -23.80
CA GLU A 142 -18.09 26.51 -22.50
C GLU A 142 -18.95 25.40 -21.85
N LEU A 143 -19.70 24.64 -22.66
CA LEU A 143 -20.49 23.51 -22.18
C LEU A 143 -19.60 22.42 -21.59
N TRP A 144 -18.53 22.05 -22.30
CA TRP A 144 -17.58 21.03 -21.82
C TRP A 144 -16.79 21.49 -20.60
N LYS A 145 -16.41 22.78 -20.55
CA LYS A 145 -15.72 23.38 -19.41
C LYS A 145 -16.58 23.34 -18.14
N SER A 146 -17.88 23.64 -18.25
CA SER A 146 -18.81 23.54 -17.11
C SER A 146 -18.96 22.14 -16.53
N SER A 147 -18.68 21.11 -17.35
CA SER A 147 -18.79 19.69 -16.97
C SER A 147 -17.50 19.09 -16.41
N ASN A 148 -16.47 19.89 -16.12
CA ASN A 148 -15.13 19.44 -15.68
C ASN A 148 -14.47 18.42 -16.61
N ILE A 149 -14.85 18.42 -17.89
CA ILE A 149 -14.25 17.56 -18.91
C ILE A 149 -13.06 18.31 -19.50
N LYS A 150 -11.88 17.67 -19.53
CA LYS A 150 -10.68 18.19 -20.18
C LYS A 150 -10.59 17.80 -21.65
N SER A 151 -10.82 16.52 -21.97
CA SER A 151 -10.72 16.09 -23.37
C SER A 151 -11.59 14.89 -23.65
N ILE A 152 -12.19 14.88 -24.84
CA ILE A 152 -12.94 13.76 -25.38
C ILE A 152 -12.29 13.37 -26.71
N VAL A 153 -11.68 12.18 -26.74
CA VAL A 153 -10.99 11.64 -27.91
C VAL A 153 -11.59 10.30 -28.26
N ILE A 154 -11.97 10.11 -29.51
CA ILE A 154 -12.56 8.87 -30.02
C ILE A 154 -11.59 8.28 -31.05
N GLU A 155 -11.05 7.11 -30.76
CA GLU A 155 -10.09 6.37 -31.58
C GLU A 155 -10.82 5.21 -32.28
N THR A 156 -10.92 5.30 -33.60
CA THR A 156 -11.35 4.19 -34.46
C THR A 156 -10.11 3.51 -35.03
N LYS A 157 -10.26 2.33 -35.67
CA LYS A 157 -9.14 1.62 -36.32
C LYS A 157 -8.36 2.47 -37.34
N THR A 158 -9.02 3.43 -37.98
CA THR A 158 -8.47 4.19 -39.12
C THR A 158 -8.22 5.67 -38.82
N LYS A 159 -8.92 6.26 -37.86
CA LYS A 159 -8.89 7.69 -37.57
C LYS A 159 -9.09 7.97 -36.08
N THR A 160 -8.49 9.05 -35.62
CA THR A 160 -8.71 9.63 -34.30
C THR A 160 -9.50 10.93 -34.45
N TYR A 161 -10.59 11.05 -33.71
CA TYR A 161 -11.45 12.23 -33.66
C TYR A 161 -11.24 12.93 -32.32
N VAL A 162 -10.86 14.20 -32.37
CA VAL A 162 -10.76 15.04 -31.17
C VAL A 162 -12.02 15.90 -31.12
N VAL A 163 -12.95 15.52 -30.24
CA VAL A 163 -14.22 16.24 -30.05
C VAL A 163 -13.97 17.50 -29.22
N TYR A 164 -13.14 17.37 -28.18
CA TYR A 164 -12.83 18.47 -27.28
C TYR A 164 -11.45 18.29 -26.66
N GLU A 165 -10.74 19.40 -26.50
CA GLU A 165 -9.49 19.48 -25.74
C GLU A 165 -9.38 20.86 -25.07
N SER A 166 -9.20 20.86 -23.75
CA SER A 166 -8.92 22.06 -22.95
C SER A 166 -7.43 22.17 -22.63
N SER A 167 -6.94 23.41 -22.59
CA SER A 167 -5.56 23.77 -22.21
C SER A 167 -5.32 23.78 -20.70
N ASP A 168 -6.33 23.46 -19.87
CA ASP A 168 -6.21 23.52 -18.41
C ASP A 168 -5.11 22.59 -17.89
N ILE A 169 -4.33 23.09 -16.91
CA ILE A 169 -3.22 22.39 -16.26
C ILE A 169 -3.72 21.93 -14.87
N GLY A 170 -3.58 20.65 -14.54
CA GLY A 170 -4.13 20.06 -13.32
C GLY A 170 -3.97 18.54 -13.26
N ASN A 171 -4.52 17.92 -12.20
CA ASN A 171 -4.61 16.46 -12.09
C ASN A 171 -5.80 15.96 -12.91
N PHE A 172 -5.59 14.91 -13.71
CA PHE A 172 -6.63 14.35 -14.59
C PHE A 172 -6.91 12.89 -14.32
N GLN A 173 -8.18 12.53 -14.30
CA GLN A 173 -8.61 11.13 -14.32
C GLN A 173 -9.01 10.76 -15.75
N THR A 174 -8.39 9.70 -16.28
CA THR A 174 -8.71 9.20 -17.62
C THR A 174 -9.62 7.98 -17.51
N TYR A 175 -10.76 8.04 -18.18
CA TYR A 175 -11.68 6.93 -18.38
C TYR A 175 -11.58 6.43 -19.82
N LEU A 176 -11.55 5.11 -19.96
CA LEU A 176 -11.43 4.42 -21.23
C LEU A 176 -12.61 3.48 -21.35
N THR A 177 -13.37 3.59 -22.43
CA THR A 177 -14.47 2.66 -22.72
C THR A 177 -14.64 2.49 -24.23
N TYR A 178 -15.53 1.60 -24.64
CA TYR A 178 -15.84 1.31 -26.04
C TYR A 178 -17.24 1.79 -26.37
N VAL A 179 -17.39 2.36 -27.57
CA VAL A 179 -18.67 2.88 -28.05
C VAL A 179 -18.86 2.50 -29.52
N PRO A 180 -20.06 2.09 -29.94
CA PRO A 180 -20.33 1.88 -31.35
C PRO A 180 -20.44 3.24 -32.05
N VAL A 181 -19.61 3.42 -33.08
CA VAL A 181 -19.66 4.56 -34.00
C VAL A 181 -20.34 4.10 -35.28
N CYS A 182 -21.43 4.75 -35.65
CA CYS A 182 -22.32 4.31 -36.73
C CYS A 182 -22.41 5.36 -37.85
N ASN A 183 -22.52 4.89 -39.09
CA ASN A 183 -22.96 5.68 -40.24
C ASN A 183 -24.01 4.86 -41.03
N HIS A 184 -23.54 3.99 -41.93
CA HIS A 184 -24.33 2.90 -42.53
C HIS A 184 -24.07 1.54 -41.87
N TYR A 185 -22.88 1.35 -41.29
CA TYR A 185 -22.49 0.21 -40.48
C TYR A 185 -21.89 0.72 -39.17
N CYS A 186 -21.97 -0.10 -38.11
CA CYS A 186 -21.46 0.25 -36.79
C CYS A 186 -20.12 -0.45 -36.53
N GLU A 187 -19.14 0.31 -36.08
CA GLU A 187 -17.84 -0.19 -35.64
C GLU A 187 -17.59 0.20 -34.19
N PHE A 188 -16.93 -0.66 -33.42
CA PHE A 188 -16.52 -0.30 -32.07
C PHE A 188 -15.30 0.61 -32.11
N ALA A 189 -15.43 1.80 -31.52
CA ALA A 189 -14.35 2.74 -31.31
C ALA A 189 -14.02 2.84 -29.81
N LYS A 190 -12.76 3.15 -29.52
CA LYS A 190 -12.29 3.39 -28.15
C LYS A 190 -12.46 4.87 -27.84
N ILE A 191 -13.22 5.20 -26.81
CA ILE A 191 -13.35 6.57 -26.33
C ILE A 191 -12.46 6.80 -25.10
N LYS A 192 -11.76 7.93 -25.09
CA LYS A 192 -10.95 8.41 -23.98
C LYS A 192 -11.55 9.71 -23.47
N ILE A 193 -11.97 9.71 -22.22
CA ILE A 193 -12.52 10.87 -21.54
C ILE A 193 -11.56 11.26 -20.42
N LYS A 194 -11.04 12.48 -20.45
CA LYS A 194 -10.21 13.02 -19.35
C LYS A 194 -11.05 14.02 -18.57
N LEU A 195 -11.13 13.84 -17.26
CA LEU A 195 -11.79 14.77 -16.34
C LEU A 195 -10.75 15.53 -15.51
N ILE A 196 -11.07 16.76 -15.17
CA ILE A 196 -10.34 17.56 -14.19
C ILE A 196 -10.77 17.09 -12.80
N LEU A 197 -9.83 16.62 -11.99
CA LEU A 197 -10.13 16.31 -10.59
C LEU A 197 -10.24 17.62 -9.80
N PRO A 198 -11.30 17.82 -9.00
CA PRO A 198 -11.29 18.90 -8.03
C PRO A 198 -10.13 18.64 -7.05
N GLU A 199 -9.36 19.68 -6.73
CA GLU A 199 -8.19 19.61 -5.85
C GLU A 199 -8.55 19.27 -4.38
N ASN A 200 -9.84 19.10 -4.09
CA ASN A 200 -10.39 18.76 -2.78
C ASN A 200 -11.21 17.47 -2.86
N ALA A 201 -10.58 16.32 -2.60
CA ALA A 201 -11.24 15.07 -2.24
C ALA A 201 -10.33 14.23 -1.33
#